data_AF-A0A2T6AE43-F1
#
_entry.id   AF-A0A2T6AE43-F1
#
_cell.length_a   1.000
_cell.length_b   1.000
_cell.length_c   1.000
_cell.angle_alpha   90.00
_cell.angle_beta   90.00
_cell.angle_gamma   90.00
#
_symmetry.space_group_name_H-M   'P 1'
#
loop_
_entity.id
_entity.type
_entity.pdbx_description
1 polymer ?
#
loop_
_entity_poly.entity_id
_entity_poly.type
_entity_poly.pdbx_seq_one_letter_code
_entity_poly.pdbx_strand_id
1 'polypeptide(L)'
;MSKEVEFSTINIIGFVLAYLLLFPVAYLVNLFIEFDPVYIYSFILLIAPIYMLFSGKLHLELCEDHLFIKWLKRPLVGKQPDYRIHYGKILRWKYRRGGRGPDSLIFILRSGKKIRIRPSIFNMKELETDFVKSFGMRISEFHSNHSTQELMEELAQSAYVQKLKKDKAILNCLLILNTGIAVLFLAVGSFSEGNSADEIWILFCLSILVFLLLSFRFHYLKNELKETLSLN
;
A
#
# COMPACT_ATOMS: atom_id res chain seq x y z
N MET A 1 -0.67 -17.72 27.69
CA MET A 1 -0.89 -16.26 27.79
C MET A 1 -1.15 -15.70 26.39
N SER A 2 -2.27 -15.01 26.18
CA SER A 2 -2.51 -14.19 24.98
C SER A 2 -1.59 -12.97 25.02
N LYS A 3 -1.06 -12.57 23.86
CA LYS A 3 -0.35 -11.29 23.71
C LYS A 3 -1.18 -10.38 22.83
N GLU A 4 -1.42 -9.17 23.32
CA GLU A 4 -2.35 -8.22 22.70
C GLU A 4 -1.63 -6.89 22.46
N VAL A 5 -1.87 -6.28 21.31
CA VAL A 5 -1.38 -4.94 20.99
C VAL A 5 -2.45 -4.12 20.31
N GLU A 6 -2.56 -2.87 20.71
CA GLU A 6 -3.47 -1.90 20.14
C GLU A 6 -2.71 -0.77 19.47
N PHE A 7 -3.17 -0.34 18.29
CA PHE A 7 -2.60 0.83 17.65
C PHE A 7 -3.65 1.63 16.90
N SER A 8 -3.43 2.95 16.93
CA SER A 8 -4.14 3.90 16.10
C SER A 8 -3.62 3.85 14.67
N THR A 9 -4.52 4.04 13.71
CA THR A 9 -4.20 4.08 12.27
C THR A 9 -3.76 5.46 11.78
N ILE A 10 -4.19 6.52 12.47
CA ILE A 10 -3.75 7.89 12.20
C ILE A 10 -3.05 8.44 13.44
N ASN A 11 -1.85 8.98 13.22
CA ASN A 11 -1.13 9.72 14.24
C ASN A 11 -1.77 11.10 14.45
N ILE A 12 -2.20 11.40 15.67
CA ILE A 12 -2.79 12.70 16.02
C ILE A 12 -1.81 13.86 15.80
N ILE A 13 -0.53 13.67 16.11
CA ILE A 13 0.49 14.72 15.96
C ILE A 13 0.71 15.03 14.48
N GLY A 14 0.88 14.00 13.64
CA GLY A 14 1.00 14.18 12.20
C GLY A 14 -0.25 14.79 11.56
N PHE A 15 -1.43 14.44 12.06
CA PHE A 15 -2.70 15.00 11.61
C PHE A 15 -2.82 16.48 11.98
N VAL A 16 -2.50 16.84 13.22
CA VAL A 16 -2.49 18.23 13.69
C VAL A 16 -1.46 19.06 12.93
N LEU A 17 -0.24 18.54 12.71
CA LEU A 17 0.79 19.24 11.93
C LEU A 17 0.38 19.46 10.47
N ALA A 18 -0.20 18.46 9.81
CA ALA A 18 -0.72 18.62 8.45
C ALA A 18 -1.80 19.72 8.40
N TYR A 19 -2.64 19.81 9.44
CA TYR A 19 -3.66 20.83 9.55
C TYR A 19 -3.10 22.23 9.87
N LEU A 20 -2.09 22.30 10.73
CA LEU A 20 -1.38 23.54 11.02
C LEU A 20 -0.62 24.07 9.78
N LEU A 21 -0.15 23.18 8.89
CA LEU A 21 0.44 23.56 7.60
C LEU A 21 -0.59 24.05 6.58
N LEU A 22 -1.86 23.65 6.70
CA LEU A 22 -2.94 24.23 5.89
C LEU A 22 -3.24 25.67 6.29
N PHE A 23 -2.90 26.09 7.51
CA PHE A 23 -3.14 27.43 8.03
C PHE A 23 -2.39 28.54 7.25
N PRO A 24 -1.06 28.46 7.03
CA PRO A 24 -0.36 29.44 6.21
C PRO A 24 -0.80 29.38 4.74
N VAL A 25 -1.20 28.22 4.21
CA VAL A 25 -1.76 28.12 2.85
C VAL A 25 -3.09 28.85 2.76
N ALA A 26 -4.00 28.65 3.71
CA ALA A 26 -5.28 29.36 3.78
C ALA A 26 -5.09 30.87 3.99
N TYR A 27 -4.11 31.27 4.80
CA TYR A 27 -3.75 32.68 4.99
C TYR A 27 -3.18 33.32 3.72
N LEU A 28 -2.34 32.60 2.97
CA LEU A 28 -1.86 33.05 1.66
C LEU A 28 -3.01 33.19 0.66
N VAL A 29 -3.95 32.24 0.62
CA VAL A 29 -5.15 32.31 -0.23
C VAL A 29 -6.00 33.52 0.14
N ASN A 30 -6.16 33.83 1.44
CA ASN A 30 -6.83 35.04 1.90
C ASN A 30 -6.17 36.32 1.36
N LEU A 31 -4.84 36.43 1.42
CA LEU A 31 -4.10 37.57 0.88
C LEU A 31 -4.35 37.82 -0.62
N PHE A 32 -4.71 36.78 -1.39
CA PHE A 32 -4.99 36.89 -2.82
C PHE A 32 -6.47 37.01 -3.19
N ILE A 33 -7.39 36.56 -2.33
CA ILE A 33 -8.83 36.40 -2.66
C ILE A 33 -9.74 37.13 -1.65
N GLU A 34 -9.19 37.88 -0.69
CA GLU A 34 -9.93 38.59 0.36
C GLU A 34 -10.88 37.67 1.14
N PHE A 35 -10.35 36.51 1.55
CA PHE A 35 -11.13 35.45 2.18
C PHE A 35 -11.28 35.70 3.69
N ASP A 36 -12.50 35.87 4.22
CA ASP A 36 -12.68 36.22 5.64
C ASP A 36 -11.98 35.23 6.61
N PRO A 37 -11.04 35.69 7.46
CA PRO A 37 -10.25 34.83 8.34
C PRO A 37 -11.10 34.07 9.37
N VAL A 38 -12.34 34.51 9.66
CA VAL A 38 -13.28 33.80 10.54
C VAL A 38 -13.52 32.36 10.06
N TYR A 39 -13.56 32.13 8.74
CA TYR A 39 -13.73 30.80 8.18
C TYR A 39 -12.53 29.89 8.48
N ILE A 40 -11.31 30.42 8.49
CA ILE A 40 -10.09 29.65 8.79
C ILE A 40 -10.10 29.17 10.26
N TYR A 41 -10.52 30.02 11.20
CA TYR A 41 -10.65 29.64 12.61
C TYR A 41 -11.77 28.62 12.85
N SER A 42 -12.88 28.72 12.11
CA SER A 42 -13.97 27.74 12.19
C SER A 42 -13.55 26.35 11.66
N PHE A 43 -12.62 26.28 10.69
CA PHE A 43 -12.03 25.02 10.23
C PHE A 43 -11.15 24.35 11.31
N ILE A 44 -10.45 25.11 12.16
CA ILE A 44 -9.67 24.55 13.28
C ILE A 44 -10.56 23.76 14.25
N LEU A 45 -11.77 24.24 14.51
CA LEU A 45 -12.72 23.55 15.40
C LEU A 45 -13.19 22.20 14.85
N LEU A 46 -13.10 22.00 13.53
CA LEU A 46 -13.45 20.74 12.88
C LEU A 46 -12.31 19.70 12.91
N ILE A 47 -11.09 20.07 13.30
CA ILE A 47 -9.93 19.16 13.36
C ILE A 47 -10.22 17.95 14.25
N ALA A 48 -10.69 18.18 15.48
CA ALA A 48 -10.93 17.11 16.43
C ALA A 48 -12.07 16.17 15.98
N PRO A 49 -13.24 16.66 15.53
CA PRO A 49 -14.29 15.83 14.93
C PRO A 49 -13.80 15.03 13.71
N ILE A 50 -13.09 15.67 12.78
CA ILE A 50 -12.56 14.99 11.58
C ILE A 50 -11.55 13.93 12.01
N TYR A 51 -10.61 14.24 12.89
CA TYR A 51 -9.68 13.25 13.44
C TYR A 51 -10.44 12.08 14.06
N MET A 52 -11.50 12.33 14.84
CA MET A 52 -12.30 11.26 15.44
C MET A 52 -13.02 10.38 14.41
N LEU A 53 -13.49 10.94 13.29
CA LEU A 53 -14.16 10.20 12.22
C LEU A 53 -13.19 9.33 11.40
N PHE A 54 -11.98 9.82 11.16
CA PHE A 54 -10.99 9.14 10.33
C PHE A 54 -9.98 8.30 11.14
N SER A 55 -9.85 8.53 12.45
CA SER A 55 -9.01 7.72 13.33
C SER A 55 -9.67 6.39 13.66
N GLY A 56 -9.03 5.31 13.23
CA GLY A 56 -9.39 3.96 13.63
C GLY A 56 -8.40 3.40 14.64
N LYS A 57 -8.89 2.54 15.54
CA LYS A 57 -8.08 1.79 16.52
C LYS A 57 -8.19 0.30 16.20
N LEU A 58 -7.05 -0.30 15.87
CA LEU A 58 -6.91 -1.73 15.60
C LEU A 58 -6.36 -2.44 16.83
N HIS A 59 -6.82 -3.66 17.05
CA HIS A 59 -6.34 -4.56 18.07
C HIS A 59 -5.89 -5.86 17.41
N LEU A 60 -4.67 -6.26 17.76
CA LEU A 60 -4.05 -7.52 17.37
C LEU A 60 -3.92 -8.40 18.59
N GLU A 61 -4.36 -9.64 18.45
CA GLU A 61 -4.33 -10.62 19.54
C GLU A 61 -3.76 -11.94 19.03
N LEU A 62 -2.70 -12.39 19.70
CA LEU A 62 -2.07 -13.68 19.49
C LEU A 62 -2.70 -14.71 20.41
N CYS A 63 -3.59 -15.52 19.85
CA CYS A 63 -4.10 -16.73 20.51
C CYS A 63 -3.24 -17.94 20.11
N GLU A 64 -3.51 -19.10 20.72
CA GLU A 64 -2.80 -20.38 20.50
C GLU A 64 -2.60 -20.71 19.02
N ASP A 65 -3.68 -20.79 18.24
CA ASP A 65 -3.60 -21.17 16.82
C ASP A 65 -3.93 -20.04 15.82
N HIS A 66 -4.34 -18.88 16.33
CA HIS A 66 -4.92 -17.81 15.51
C HIS A 66 -4.33 -16.44 15.86
N LEU A 67 -4.16 -15.63 14.82
CA LEU A 67 -4.02 -14.18 14.89
C LEU A 67 -5.40 -13.54 14.68
N PHE A 68 -5.87 -12.79 15.67
CA PHE A 68 -7.05 -11.92 15.53
C PHE A 68 -6.61 -10.50 15.18
N ILE A 69 -7.30 -9.91 14.21
CA ILE A 69 -7.16 -8.51 13.80
C ILE A 69 -8.56 -7.92 13.87
N LYS A 70 -8.86 -7.14 14.90
CA LYS A 70 -10.20 -6.55 15.13
C LYS A 70 -10.14 -5.04 15.23
N TRP A 71 -11.17 -4.35 14.75
CA TRP A 71 -11.34 -2.92 15.02
C TRP A 71 -11.99 -2.73 16.39
N LEU A 72 -11.31 -2.02 17.28
CA LEU A 72 -11.94 -1.48 18.50
C LEU A 72 -12.74 -0.22 18.18
N LYS A 73 -12.22 0.59 17.26
CA LYS A 73 -12.90 1.74 16.70
C LYS A 73 -12.67 1.75 15.21
N ARG A 74 -13.72 1.55 14.42
CA ARG A 74 -13.62 1.53 12.95
C ARG A 74 -13.67 2.97 12.42
N PRO A 75 -12.72 3.38 11.57
CA PRO A 75 -12.78 4.69 10.92
C PRO A 75 -13.81 4.66 9.80
N LEU A 76 -14.39 5.82 9.48
CA LEU A 76 -15.48 5.92 8.52
C LEU A 76 -15.11 5.43 7.11
N VAL A 77 -13.81 5.51 6.76
CA VAL A 77 -13.28 5.11 5.43
C VAL A 77 -12.43 3.82 5.50
N GLY A 78 -12.43 3.13 6.65
CA GLY A 78 -11.70 1.88 6.82
C GLY A 78 -12.36 0.71 6.08
N LYS A 79 -11.78 0.27 4.95
CA LYS A 79 -12.28 -0.89 4.18
C LYS A 79 -11.83 -2.26 4.73
N GLN A 80 -10.99 -2.28 5.75
CA GLN A 80 -10.42 -3.54 6.25
C GLN A 80 -11.44 -4.22 7.19
N PRO A 81 -11.93 -5.44 6.89
CA PRO A 81 -12.78 -6.18 7.81
C PRO A 81 -11.96 -6.75 8.97
N ASP A 82 -12.66 -7.23 10.00
CA ASP A 82 -12.03 -8.00 11.07
C ASP A 82 -11.56 -9.36 10.50
N TYR A 83 -10.39 -9.81 10.93
CA TYR A 83 -9.80 -11.06 10.47
C TYR A 83 -9.52 -12.00 11.64
N ARG A 84 -9.82 -13.28 11.40
CA ARG A 84 -9.31 -14.40 12.20
C ARG A 84 -8.46 -15.26 11.28
N ILE A 85 -7.15 -15.26 11.50
CA ILE A 85 -6.19 -15.92 10.63
C ILE A 85 -5.52 -17.05 11.41
N HIS A 86 -5.74 -18.28 11.01
CA HIS A 86 -5.00 -19.43 11.55
C HIS A 86 -3.52 -19.35 11.13
N TYR A 87 -2.57 -19.59 12.03
CA TYR A 87 -1.14 -19.43 11.71
C TYR A 87 -0.71 -20.31 10.54
N GLY A 88 -1.17 -21.56 10.48
CA GLY A 88 -0.93 -22.44 9.33
C GLY A 88 -1.41 -21.89 7.98
N LYS A 89 -2.36 -20.93 7.93
CA LYS A 89 -2.77 -20.26 6.69
C LYS A 89 -1.85 -19.12 6.29
N ILE A 90 -0.98 -18.66 7.18
CA ILE A 90 0.04 -17.65 6.90
C ILE A 90 1.19 -18.40 6.25
N LEU A 91 1.51 -18.03 5.02
CA LEU A 91 2.59 -18.64 4.26
C LEU A 91 3.89 -17.88 4.49
N ARG A 92 3.78 -16.55 4.59
CA ARG A 92 4.89 -15.67 4.90
C ARG A 92 4.39 -14.43 5.62
N TRP A 93 5.24 -13.88 6.47
CA TRP A 93 5.02 -12.56 7.03
C TRP A 93 6.30 -11.73 6.95
N LYS A 94 6.15 -10.41 7.01
CA LYS A 94 7.27 -9.48 7.07
C LYS A 94 6.89 -8.25 7.86
N TYR A 95 7.81 -7.80 8.70
CA TYR A 95 7.79 -6.48 9.29
C TYR A 95 8.69 -5.56 8.45
N ARG A 96 8.12 -4.47 7.91
CA ARG A 96 8.87 -3.47 7.14
C ARG A 96 8.90 -2.17 7.93
N ARG A 97 10.07 -1.84 8.48
CA ARG A 97 10.38 -0.50 8.98
C ARG A 97 10.35 0.49 7.83
N GLY A 98 9.50 1.50 7.91
CA GLY A 98 9.40 2.54 6.91
C GLY A 98 10.47 3.59 7.13
N GLY A 99 11.49 3.63 6.26
CA GLY A 99 12.52 4.68 6.34
C GLY A 99 11.99 6.10 6.12
N ARG A 100 10.92 6.27 5.32
CA ARG A 100 10.23 7.56 5.07
C ARG A 100 8.70 7.47 5.23
N GLY A 101 8.18 6.38 5.78
CA GLY A 101 6.73 6.11 5.87
C GLY A 101 6.40 5.29 7.12
N PRO A 102 5.10 5.03 7.40
CA PRO A 102 4.72 4.23 8.55
C PRO A 102 5.19 2.77 8.38
N ASP A 103 5.63 2.15 9.47
CA ASP A 103 5.97 0.72 9.43
C ASP A 103 4.75 -0.10 9.04
N SER A 104 5.01 -1.31 8.55
CA SER A 104 3.93 -2.19 8.12
C SER A 104 4.21 -3.64 8.44
N LEU A 105 3.16 -4.31 8.92
CA LEU A 105 3.08 -5.77 9.01
C LEU A 105 2.38 -6.27 7.76
N ILE A 106 3.06 -7.14 7.02
CA ILE A 106 2.55 -7.72 5.79
C ILE A 106 2.43 -9.22 5.99
N PHE A 107 1.24 -9.76 5.76
CA PHE A 107 0.95 -11.19 5.79
C PHE A 107 0.59 -11.64 4.38
N ILE A 108 1.15 -12.77 3.97
CA ILE A 108 0.84 -13.47 2.73
C ILE A 108 0.19 -14.78 3.13
N LEU A 109 -1.09 -14.93 2.82
CA LEU A 109 -1.84 -16.15 3.13
C LEU A 109 -1.63 -17.21 2.05
N ARG A 110 -1.82 -18.49 2.38
CA ARG A 110 -1.82 -19.61 1.42
C ARG A 110 -2.85 -19.43 0.29
N SER A 111 -3.95 -18.72 0.56
CA SER A 111 -4.93 -18.31 -0.46
C SER A 111 -4.37 -17.29 -1.47
N GLY A 112 -3.16 -16.78 -1.25
CA GLY A 112 -2.57 -15.67 -1.97
C GLY A 112 -3.01 -14.30 -1.47
N LYS A 113 -4.04 -14.20 -0.62
CA LYS A 113 -4.48 -12.89 -0.13
C LYS A 113 -3.36 -12.22 0.68
N LYS A 114 -2.99 -11.01 0.28
CA LYS A 114 -2.04 -10.15 1.00
C LYS A 114 -2.80 -9.23 1.95
N ILE A 115 -2.47 -9.30 3.24
CA ILE A 115 -3.01 -8.43 4.27
C ILE A 115 -1.89 -7.50 4.72
N ARG A 116 -2.11 -6.19 4.63
CA ARG A 116 -1.15 -5.18 5.08
C ARG A 116 -1.77 -4.37 6.19
N ILE A 117 -1.10 -4.33 7.32
CA ILE A 117 -1.43 -3.52 8.48
C ILE A 117 -0.39 -2.42 8.60
N ARG A 118 -0.85 -1.18 8.77
CA ARG A 118 0.02 0.00 8.94
C ARG A 118 -0.25 0.63 10.30
N PRO A 119 0.49 0.23 11.35
CA PRO A 119 0.44 0.93 12.63
C PRO A 119 0.91 2.38 12.49
N SER A 120 0.34 3.28 13.31
CA SER A 120 0.88 4.64 13.43
C SER A 120 2.25 4.62 14.12
N ILE A 121 3.08 5.60 13.75
CA ILE A 121 4.52 5.71 14.11
C ILE A 121 4.77 5.69 15.63
N PHE A 122 3.80 6.06 16.46
CA PHE A 122 3.99 6.28 17.89
C PHE A 122 3.81 5.03 18.77
N ASN A 123 3.11 3.98 18.30
CA ASN A 123 2.93 2.74 19.07
C ASN A 123 3.96 1.64 18.71
N MET A 124 5.03 2.01 18.00
CA MET A 124 5.96 1.03 17.39
C MET A 124 6.90 0.37 18.40
N LYS A 125 7.38 1.08 19.43
CA LYS A 125 8.37 0.50 20.37
C LYS A 125 7.84 -0.73 21.11
N GLU A 126 6.56 -0.74 21.47
CA GLU A 126 5.90 -1.88 22.13
C GLU A 126 5.52 -3.01 21.16
N LEU A 127 5.17 -2.67 19.92
CA LEU A 127 4.91 -3.63 18.85
C LEU A 127 6.21 -4.37 18.43
N GLU A 128 7.34 -3.66 18.41
CA GLU A 128 8.59 -4.08 17.75
C GLU A 128 9.35 -5.21 18.41
N THR A 129 9.34 -5.34 19.74
CA THR A 129 10.17 -6.37 20.39
C THR A 129 9.40 -7.59 20.83
N ASP A 130 8.23 -7.44 21.44
CA ASP A 130 7.60 -8.59 22.09
C ASP A 130 6.53 -9.25 21.23
N PHE A 131 5.70 -8.45 20.57
CA PHE A 131 4.66 -8.96 19.69
C PHE A 131 5.27 -9.59 18.43
N VAL A 132 6.15 -8.86 17.74
CA VAL A 132 6.82 -9.33 16.51
C VAL A 132 7.66 -10.60 16.77
N LYS A 133 8.42 -10.66 17.87
CA LYS A 133 9.18 -11.88 18.22
C LYS A 133 8.26 -13.06 18.54
N SER A 134 7.21 -12.84 19.35
CA SER A 134 6.29 -13.92 19.74
C SER A 134 5.49 -14.44 18.56
N PHE A 135 5.06 -13.56 17.67
CA PHE A 135 4.41 -13.93 16.42
C PHE A 135 5.34 -14.72 15.50
N GLY A 136 6.59 -14.27 15.37
CA GLY A 136 7.62 -14.99 14.63
C GLY A 136 7.86 -16.40 15.15
N MET A 137 7.97 -16.57 16.48
CA MET A 137 8.13 -17.88 17.12
C MET A 137 6.94 -18.80 16.85
N ARG A 138 5.70 -18.32 17.05
CA ARG A 138 4.49 -19.13 16.79
C ARG A 138 4.39 -19.56 15.34
N ILE A 139 4.68 -18.66 14.40
CA ILE A 139 4.72 -19.02 12.98
C ILE A 139 5.81 -20.06 12.73
N SER A 140 7.02 -19.89 13.27
CA SER A 140 8.09 -20.88 13.09
C SER A 140 7.76 -22.24 13.69
N GLU A 141 7.07 -22.32 14.83
CA GLU A 141 6.58 -23.57 15.42
C GLU A 141 5.53 -24.26 14.53
N PHE A 142 4.66 -23.47 13.87
CA PHE A 142 3.71 -24.03 12.91
C PHE A 142 4.37 -24.49 11.61
N HIS A 143 5.45 -23.83 11.18
CA HIS A 143 6.18 -24.18 9.96
C HIS A 143 7.33 -25.16 10.18
N SER A 144 7.76 -25.45 11.40
CA SER A 144 8.83 -26.42 11.68
C SER A 144 8.47 -27.85 11.25
N ASN A 145 7.18 -28.12 11.04
CA ASN A 145 6.66 -29.38 10.53
C ASN A 145 6.60 -29.45 9.00
N HIS A 146 6.92 -28.36 8.30
CA HIS A 146 6.93 -28.29 6.84
C HIS A 146 8.33 -27.99 6.33
N SER A 147 8.76 -28.66 5.27
CA SER A 147 10.04 -28.32 4.65
C SER A 147 9.96 -26.90 4.06
N THR A 148 11.04 -26.12 4.19
CA THR A 148 11.12 -24.78 3.61
C THR A 148 10.89 -24.81 2.08
N GLN A 149 11.21 -25.94 1.44
CA GLN A 149 10.95 -26.19 0.02
C GLN A 149 9.46 -26.33 -0.29
N GLU A 150 8.71 -27.12 0.48
CA GLU A 150 7.24 -27.24 0.32
C GLU A 150 6.54 -25.88 0.44
N LEU A 151 6.92 -25.06 1.42
CA LEU A 151 6.33 -23.73 1.59
C LEU A 151 6.66 -22.78 0.43
N MET A 152 7.84 -22.94 -0.19
CA MET A 152 8.23 -22.17 -1.37
C MET A 152 7.47 -22.61 -2.61
N GLU A 153 7.23 -23.91 -2.77
CA GLU A 153 6.40 -24.45 -3.84
C GLU A 153 4.94 -24.01 -3.70
N GLU A 154 4.37 -24.11 -2.49
CA GLU A 154 3.03 -23.58 -2.19
C GLU A 154 2.93 -22.08 -2.49
N LEU A 155 3.97 -21.30 -2.16
CA LEU A 155 4.01 -19.87 -2.42
C LEU A 155 4.12 -19.57 -3.91
N ALA A 156 4.97 -20.30 -4.63
CA ALA A 156 5.13 -20.17 -6.08
C ALA A 156 3.85 -20.55 -6.85
N GLN A 157 3.08 -21.51 -6.31
CA GLN A 157 1.80 -21.97 -6.85
C GLN A 157 0.60 -21.17 -6.35
N SER A 158 0.76 -20.33 -5.33
CA SER A 158 -0.33 -19.54 -4.77
C SER A 158 -1.05 -18.69 -5.83
N ALA A 159 -2.37 -18.60 -5.73
CA ALA A 159 -3.22 -17.84 -6.66
C ALA A 159 -2.76 -16.39 -6.84
N TYR A 160 -2.14 -15.80 -5.81
CA TYR A 160 -1.59 -14.45 -5.85
C TYR A 160 -0.30 -14.34 -6.64
N VAL A 161 0.65 -15.26 -6.47
CA VAL A 161 1.87 -15.27 -7.29
C VAL A 161 1.52 -15.58 -8.75
N GLN A 162 0.57 -16.48 -8.99
CA GLN A 162 0.05 -16.73 -10.34
C GLN A 162 -0.60 -15.47 -10.94
N LYS A 163 -1.41 -14.73 -10.16
CA LYS A 163 -1.99 -13.46 -10.60
C LYS A 163 -0.91 -12.42 -10.91
N LEU A 164 0.09 -12.25 -10.05
CA LEU A 164 1.20 -11.33 -10.30
C LEU A 164 1.99 -11.69 -11.56
N LYS A 165 2.26 -12.99 -11.79
CA LYS A 165 2.91 -13.49 -13.02
C LYS A 165 2.06 -13.17 -14.25
N LYS A 166 0.74 -13.42 -14.20
CA LYS A 166 -0.21 -13.12 -15.28
C LYS A 166 -0.27 -11.62 -15.58
N ASP A 167 -0.45 -10.79 -14.55
CA ASP A 167 -0.51 -9.33 -14.69
C ASP A 167 0.78 -8.77 -15.28
N LYS A 168 1.95 -9.30 -14.86
CA LYS A 168 3.25 -8.95 -15.45
C LYS A 168 3.34 -9.33 -16.93
N ALA A 169 2.86 -10.51 -17.32
CA ALA A 169 2.87 -10.96 -18.71
C ALA A 169 1.97 -10.08 -19.59
N ILE A 170 0.75 -9.79 -19.15
CA ILE A 170 -0.18 -8.88 -19.84
C ILE A 170 0.46 -7.51 -20.02
N LEU A 171 1.07 -6.96 -18.96
CA LEU A 171 1.68 -5.65 -19.00
C LEU A 171 2.90 -5.60 -19.93
N ASN A 172 3.66 -6.69 -20.02
CA ASN A 172 4.76 -6.81 -20.99
C ASN A 172 4.25 -6.78 -22.44
N CYS A 173 3.15 -7.50 -22.72
CA CYS A 173 2.50 -7.46 -24.03
C CYS A 173 2.00 -6.04 -24.38
N LEU A 174 1.38 -5.35 -23.42
CA LEU A 174 0.92 -3.96 -23.61
C LEU A 174 2.08 -2.99 -23.85
N LEU A 175 3.21 -3.17 -23.15
CA LEU A 175 4.42 -2.38 -23.39
C LEU A 175 4.95 -2.57 -24.82
N ILE A 176 5.10 -3.82 -25.26
CA ILE A 176 5.56 -4.15 -26.62
C ILE A 176 4.61 -3.56 -27.66
N LEU A 177 3.30 -3.74 -27.48
CA LEU A 177 2.28 -3.22 -28.38
C LEU A 177 2.35 -1.68 -28.48
N ASN A 178 2.43 -1.00 -27.34
CA ASN A 178 2.50 0.46 -27.31
C ASN A 178 3.81 1.00 -27.91
N THR A 179 4.93 0.30 -27.71
CA THR A 179 6.18 0.64 -28.41
C THR A 179 6.01 0.51 -29.93
N GLY A 180 5.33 -0.55 -30.41
CA GLY A 180 5.00 -0.69 -31.83
C GLY A 180 4.14 0.47 -32.37
N ILE A 181 3.11 0.86 -31.63
CA ILE A 181 2.24 2.01 -31.96
C ILE A 181 3.04 3.32 -32.00
N ALA A 182 3.91 3.57 -31.02
CA ALA A 182 4.74 4.76 -30.96
C ALA A 182 5.70 4.85 -32.15
N VAL A 183 6.32 3.74 -32.54
CA VAL A 183 7.18 3.67 -33.74
C VAL A 183 6.37 3.95 -35.00
N LEU A 184 5.13 3.46 -35.09
CA LEU A 184 4.25 3.73 -36.22
C LEU A 184 3.86 5.21 -36.31
N PHE A 185 3.53 5.86 -35.19
CA PHE A 185 3.28 7.31 -35.18
C PHE A 185 4.53 8.11 -35.54
N LEU A 186 5.72 7.70 -35.08
CA LEU A 186 6.97 8.34 -35.47
C LEU A 186 7.22 8.23 -36.98
N ALA A 187 7.00 7.04 -37.54
CA ALA A 187 7.15 6.79 -38.98
C ALA A 187 6.15 7.64 -39.78
N VAL A 188 4.85 7.56 -39.49
CA VAL A 188 3.82 8.30 -40.23
C VAL A 188 3.98 9.82 -40.05
N GLY A 189 4.30 10.28 -38.84
CA GLY A 189 4.51 11.69 -38.51
C GLY A 189 5.71 12.32 -39.23
N SER A 190 6.72 11.51 -39.55
CA SER A 190 7.90 11.95 -40.31
C SER A 190 7.61 12.22 -41.80
N PHE A 191 6.49 11.70 -42.32
CA PHE A 191 6.09 11.86 -43.73
C PHE A 191 4.79 12.65 -43.92
N SER A 192 4.15 13.09 -42.83
CA SER A 192 2.93 13.91 -42.88
C SER A 192 3.25 15.40 -42.86
N GLU A 193 2.52 16.20 -43.64
CA GLU A 193 2.61 17.67 -43.65
C GLU A 193 1.30 18.31 -43.16
N GLY A 194 1.35 19.57 -42.75
CA GLY A 194 0.18 20.35 -42.31
C GLY A 194 -0.45 19.87 -41.00
N ASN A 195 -1.74 20.16 -40.79
CA ASN A 195 -2.45 19.88 -39.52
C ASN A 195 -2.45 18.39 -39.12
N SER A 196 -2.33 17.47 -40.08
CA SER A 196 -2.22 16.03 -39.79
C SER A 196 -0.92 15.67 -39.06
N ALA A 197 0.18 16.41 -39.29
CA ALA A 197 1.43 16.18 -38.60
C ALA A 197 1.31 16.48 -37.10
N ASP A 198 0.66 17.60 -36.75
CA ASP A 198 0.45 17.99 -35.36
C ASP A 198 -0.40 16.96 -34.60
N GLU A 199 -1.47 16.44 -35.23
CA GLU A 199 -2.30 15.38 -34.65
C GLU A 199 -1.49 14.09 -34.40
N ILE A 200 -0.62 13.69 -35.34
CA ILE A 200 0.22 12.49 -35.19
C ILE A 200 1.27 12.69 -34.08
N TRP A 201 1.86 13.89 -33.96
CA TRP A 201 2.80 14.21 -32.89
C TRP A 201 2.12 14.22 -31.50
N ILE A 202 0.88 14.69 -31.41
CA ILE A 202 0.08 14.60 -30.18
C ILE A 202 -0.17 13.13 -29.81
N LEU A 203 -0.57 12.30 -30.77
CA LEU A 203 -0.77 10.86 -30.56
C LEU A 203 0.53 10.14 -30.16
N PHE A 204 1.67 10.54 -30.73
CA PHE A 204 2.99 10.06 -30.34
C PHE A 204 3.31 10.41 -28.88
N CYS A 205 3.13 11.68 -28.48
CA CYS A 205 3.32 12.13 -27.10
C CYS A 205 2.42 11.38 -26.11
N LEU A 206 1.16 11.14 -26.47
CA LEU A 206 0.23 10.32 -25.66
C LEU A 206 0.71 8.87 -25.54
N SER A 207 1.22 8.28 -26.63
CA SER A 207 1.77 6.91 -26.59
C SER A 207 2.99 6.81 -25.66
N ILE A 208 3.86 7.85 -25.62
CA ILE A 208 4.98 7.93 -24.68
C ILE A 208 4.47 8.01 -23.23
N LEU A 209 3.45 8.82 -22.95
CA LEU A 209 2.88 8.91 -21.62
C LEU A 209 2.32 7.56 -21.14
N VAL A 210 1.58 6.86 -22.01
CA VAL A 210 1.08 5.51 -21.73
C VAL A 210 2.25 4.55 -21.48
N PHE A 211 3.33 4.64 -22.27
CA PHE A 211 4.52 3.82 -22.09
C PHE A 211 5.18 4.03 -20.72
N LEU A 212 5.30 5.28 -20.28
CA LEU A 212 5.84 5.62 -18.96
C LEU A 212 4.97 5.04 -17.83
N LEU A 213 3.65 5.18 -17.92
CA LEU A 213 2.72 4.62 -16.92
C LEU A 213 2.79 3.09 -16.85
N LEU A 214 2.80 2.42 -18.01
CA LEU A 214 2.94 0.96 -18.10
C LEU A 214 4.30 0.51 -17.56
N SER A 215 5.38 1.23 -17.86
CA SER A 215 6.74 0.94 -17.39
C SER A 215 6.85 1.07 -15.87
N PHE A 216 6.26 2.11 -15.29
CA PHE A 216 6.21 2.30 -13.84
C PHE A 216 5.45 1.16 -13.16
N ARG A 217 4.30 0.78 -13.73
CA ARG A 217 3.51 -0.35 -13.23
C ARG A 217 4.26 -1.68 -13.35
N PHE A 218 5.02 -1.87 -14.43
CA PHE A 218 5.81 -3.09 -14.64
C PHE A 218 6.95 -3.18 -13.64
N HIS A 219 7.64 -2.06 -13.40
CA HIS A 219 8.67 -1.98 -12.37
C HIS A 219 8.11 -2.30 -10.98
N TYR A 220 6.94 -1.75 -10.64
CA TYR A 220 6.25 -2.07 -9.39
C TYR A 220 5.93 -3.57 -9.26
N LEU A 221 5.31 -4.17 -10.28
CA LEU A 221 4.96 -5.60 -10.27
C LEU A 221 6.21 -6.49 -10.20
N LYS A 222 7.28 -6.13 -10.92
CA LYS A 222 8.57 -6.84 -10.87
C LYS A 222 9.15 -6.82 -9.45
N ASN A 223 9.14 -5.66 -8.80
CA ASN A 223 9.63 -5.52 -7.44
C ASN A 223 8.74 -6.28 -6.45
N GLU A 224 7.43 -6.22 -6.60
CA GLU A 224 6.50 -6.95 -5.73
C GLU A 224 6.64 -8.47 -5.88
N LEU A 225 6.82 -8.97 -7.10
CA LEU A 225 7.08 -10.39 -7.35
C LEU A 225 8.44 -10.82 -6.76
N LYS A 226 9.48 -10.00 -6.95
CA LYS A 226 10.81 -10.24 -6.38
C LYS A 226 10.76 -10.26 -4.86
N GLU A 227 10.12 -9.27 -4.23
CA GLU A 227 9.94 -9.20 -2.77
C GLU A 227 9.15 -10.39 -2.22
N THR A 228 8.15 -10.86 -2.97
CA THR A 228 7.31 -12.00 -2.56
C THR A 228 8.10 -13.32 -2.62
N LEU A 229 8.94 -13.51 -3.65
CA LEU A 229 9.69 -14.73 -3.90
C LEU A 229 11.10 -14.76 -3.29
N SER A 230 11.68 -13.63 -2.90
CA SER A 230 13.04 -13.59 -2.35
C SER A 230 13.07 -14.10 -0.91
N LEU A 231 13.86 -15.14 -0.63
CA LEU A 231 14.29 -15.56 0.71
C LEU A 231 15.14 -14.45 1.32
N ASN A 232 14.56 -13.67 2.23
CA ASN A 232 15.25 -12.79 3.18
C ASN A 232 14.23 -12.40 4.25
#